data_AF-A0A940V3R6-F1
#
_entry.id   AF-A0A940V3R6-F1
#
_cell.length_a   1.000
_cell.length_b   1.000
_cell.length_c   1.000
_cell.angle_alpha   90.00
_cell.angle_beta   90.00
_cell.angle_gamma   90.00
#
_symmetry.space_group_name_H-M   'P 1'
#
loop_
_entity.id
_entity.type
_entity.pdbx_description
1 polymer ?
#
loop_
_entity_poly.entity_id
_entity_poly.type
_entity_poly.pdbx_seq_one_letter_code
_entity_poly.pdbx_strand_id
1 'polypeptide(L)'
;MRKYFTYKYILLYGILLITAGFYLNYFIPKPSNQTETSLTADYVTPTVAPTPVIDVGSNAGAIFVRNAAIVIGDSTKDLIEKFGRPARIAVTEFDYTYYIYNNDYKKLLFVAIREDQVIGFYTDSLDFKYQGIGYGATLEQINQLLKESFSLSDVLTKTLSGYHVSILMDTLNTDKTVGIYVMSDSSEARDFNPKVITSEEQLVYDLTNSVRARVGLSPLSWSSSAGQAARKHSENMAANHFFGHN
;
A
#
# COMPACT_ATOMS: atom_id res chain seq x y z
N MET A 1 27.95 0.12 12.94
CA MET A 1 26.88 1.11 13.19
C MET A 1 26.36 1.84 11.93
N ARG A 2 26.83 1.52 10.71
CA ARG A 2 26.48 2.26 9.48
C ARG A 2 25.23 1.75 8.72
N LYS A 3 24.59 0.66 9.16
CA LYS A 3 23.48 -0.02 8.45
C LYS A 3 22.07 0.48 8.80
N TYR A 4 21.93 1.39 9.78
CA TYR A 4 20.62 1.81 10.30
C TYR A 4 20.12 3.16 9.77
N PHE A 5 20.94 3.92 9.03
CA PHE A 5 20.63 5.29 8.64
C PHE A 5 20.00 5.45 7.24
N THR A 6 19.95 4.38 6.42
CA THR A 6 19.58 4.46 5.01
C THR A 6 18.12 4.14 4.69
N TYR A 7 17.29 3.75 5.68
CA TYR A 7 15.88 3.42 5.42
C TYR A 7 14.90 4.60 5.55
N LYS A 8 15.40 5.81 5.88
CA LYS A 8 14.56 6.98 6.15
C LYS A 8 13.69 7.40 4.95
N TYR A 9 14.15 7.19 3.71
CA TYR A 9 13.47 7.74 2.53
C TYR A 9 12.49 6.76 1.85
N ILE A 10 12.77 5.45 1.85
CA ILE A 10 11.88 4.43 1.26
C ILE A 10 10.53 4.37 2.01
N LEU A 11 10.58 4.52 3.34
CA LEU A 11 9.37 4.62 4.16
C LEU A 11 8.60 5.91 3.83
N LEU A 12 9.30 7.04 3.71
CA LEU A 12 8.69 8.33 3.38
C LEU A 12 8.05 8.34 1.99
N TYR A 13 8.61 7.64 0.99
CA TYR A 13 8.00 7.54 -0.34
C TYR A 13 6.84 6.54 -0.40
N GLY A 14 6.90 5.42 0.33
CA GLY A 14 5.73 4.55 0.50
C GLY A 14 4.57 5.28 1.17
N ILE A 15 4.88 6.12 2.15
CA ILE A 15 3.90 7.02 2.81
C ILE A 15 3.44 8.11 1.85
N LEU A 16 4.34 8.80 1.14
CA LEU A 16 4.02 9.85 0.15
C LEU A 16 3.19 9.33 -1.03
N LEU A 17 3.36 8.07 -1.44
CA LEU A 17 2.54 7.47 -2.51
C LEU A 17 1.17 7.02 -2.01
N ILE A 18 1.07 6.64 -0.74
CA ILE A 18 -0.19 6.22 -0.10
C ILE A 18 -1.01 7.43 0.38
N THR A 19 -0.37 8.53 0.78
CA THR A 19 -1.03 9.73 1.31
C THR A 19 -0.94 10.97 0.41
N ALA A 20 0.03 11.07 -0.52
CA ALA A 20 0.28 12.31 -1.25
C ALA A 20 0.31 12.20 -2.79
N GLY A 21 -0.13 11.06 -3.34
CA GLY A 21 -0.28 10.88 -4.80
C GLY A 21 -1.20 11.89 -5.49
N PHE A 22 -1.94 12.74 -4.75
CA PHE A 22 -2.93 13.67 -5.31
C PHE A 22 -2.92 15.09 -4.70
N TYR A 23 -1.96 15.47 -3.85
CA TYR A 23 -1.99 16.80 -3.21
C TYR A 23 -1.62 17.99 -4.12
N LEU A 24 -1.45 17.77 -5.43
CA LEU A 24 -1.15 18.86 -6.36
C LEU A 24 -2.35 19.47 -7.09
N ASN A 25 -3.61 19.01 -6.89
CA ASN A 25 -4.68 19.53 -7.77
C ASN A 25 -6.09 19.87 -7.24
N TYR A 26 -6.55 19.56 -6.03
CA TYR A 26 -7.96 19.90 -5.69
C TYR A 26 -8.19 20.32 -4.22
N PHE A 27 -8.28 21.63 -4.02
CA PHE A 27 -8.74 22.28 -2.78
C PHE A 27 -10.11 22.92 -3.03
N ILE A 28 -11.23 22.21 -2.81
CA ILE A 28 -12.53 22.78 -2.38
C ILE A 28 -13.34 21.66 -1.70
N PRO A 29 -13.71 21.76 -0.40
CA PRO A 29 -14.64 20.82 0.22
C PRO A 29 -16.10 21.32 0.15
N LYS A 30 -17.05 20.39 0.02
CA LYS A 30 -18.45 20.60 0.39
C LYS A 30 -19.04 19.30 0.97
N PRO A 31 -19.93 19.39 1.96
CA PRO A 31 -20.24 18.27 2.84
C PRO A 31 -21.41 17.45 2.33
N SER A 32 -21.44 16.15 2.64
CA SER A 32 -22.72 15.46 2.84
C SER A 32 -22.62 14.28 3.80
N ASN A 33 -23.68 14.17 4.60
CA ASN A 33 -23.92 13.17 5.65
C ASN A 33 -24.11 11.76 5.07
N GLN A 34 -23.66 10.74 5.80
CA GLN A 34 -24.18 9.37 5.64
C GLN A 34 -24.42 8.67 6.97
N THR A 35 -25.50 7.89 6.98
CA THR A 35 -26.02 7.07 8.06
C THR A 35 -25.41 5.67 7.96
N GLU A 36 -24.78 5.19 9.03
CA GLU A 36 -24.20 3.84 9.13
C GLU A 36 -25.29 2.78 9.34
N THR A 37 -25.20 1.64 8.65
CA THR A 37 -25.95 0.41 8.99
C THR A 37 -24.96 -0.72 9.22
N SER A 38 -25.06 -1.33 10.41
CA SER A 38 -24.25 -2.44 10.90
C SER A 38 -24.85 -3.78 10.47
N LEU A 39 -24.02 -4.73 10.06
CA LEU A 39 -24.40 -6.14 9.89
C LEU A 39 -23.36 -7.07 10.52
N THR A 40 -23.86 -7.99 11.35
CA THR A 40 -23.14 -9.06 12.05
C THR A 40 -23.58 -10.44 11.54
N ALA A 41 -22.80 -11.48 11.91
CA ALA A 41 -23.02 -12.94 11.72
C ALA A 41 -22.52 -13.53 10.39
N ASP A 42 -21.94 -14.74 10.26
CA ASP A 42 -21.52 -15.81 11.17
C ASP A 42 -20.33 -16.56 10.51
N TYR A 43 -19.52 -17.25 11.31
CA TYR A 43 -18.32 -17.97 10.84
C TYR A 43 -18.66 -19.30 10.15
N VAL A 44 -18.16 -19.50 8.92
CA VAL A 44 -18.04 -20.82 8.29
C VAL A 44 -16.62 -21.02 7.80
N THR A 45 -16.02 -22.15 8.16
CA THR A 45 -14.65 -22.55 7.82
C THR A 45 -14.58 -23.02 6.36
N PRO A 46 -13.71 -22.46 5.50
CA PRO A 46 -13.55 -22.97 4.15
C PRO A 46 -12.57 -24.15 4.09
N THR A 47 -12.98 -25.15 3.30
CA THR A 47 -12.22 -26.36 2.94
C THR A 47 -11.26 -26.04 1.79
N VAL A 48 -10.01 -26.53 1.89
CA VAL A 48 -8.93 -26.28 0.93
C VAL A 48 -9.18 -27.03 -0.38
N ALA A 49 -9.32 -26.31 -1.48
CA ALA A 49 -9.25 -26.84 -2.85
C ALA A 49 -7.87 -26.50 -3.48
N PRO A 50 -7.32 -27.37 -4.33
CA PRO A 50 -5.95 -27.25 -4.84
C PRO A 50 -5.78 -26.13 -5.87
N THR A 51 -4.59 -25.54 -5.85
CA THR A 51 -4.12 -24.35 -6.57
C THR A 51 -4.14 -24.52 -8.10
N PRO A 52 -4.80 -23.63 -8.87
CA PRO A 52 -4.53 -23.49 -10.29
C PRO A 52 -3.29 -22.60 -10.50
N VAL A 53 -2.36 -23.07 -11.33
CA VAL A 53 -1.24 -22.29 -11.85
C VAL A 53 -1.80 -21.29 -12.87
N ILE A 54 -2.06 -20.05 -12.45
CA ILE A 54 -2.48 -18.98 -13.37
C ILE A 54 -1.22 -18.28 -13.88
N ASP A 55 -1.06 -18.26 -15.20
CA ASP A 55 -0.10 -17.41 -15.91
C ASP A 55 -0.55 -15.94 -15.79
N VAL A 56 -0.15 -15.29 -14.70
CA VAL A 56 -0.35 -13.85 -14.43
C VAL A 56 0.51 -12.97 -15.38
N GLY A 57 1.22 -13.57 -16.35
CA GLY A 57 2.24 -12.93 -17.17
C GLY A 57 1.76 -11.88 -18.17
N SER A 58 0.46 -11.67 -18.38
CA SER A 58 -0.05 -10.74 -19.40
C SER A 58 -1.16 -9.78 -18.96
N ASN A 59 -1.77 -9.97 -17.78
CA ASN A 59 -2.82 -9.06 -17.31
C ASN A 59 -2.22 -7.95 -16.43
N ALA A 60 -2.17 -6.72 -16.96
CA ALA A 60 -1.66 -5.56 -16.24
C ALA A 60 -2.51 -5.16 -15.01
N GLY A 61 -3.74 -5.68 -14.88
CA GLY A 61 -4.54 -5.52 -13.67
C GLY A 61 -4.27 -6.59 -12.61
N ALA A 62 -3.38 -7.56 -12.85
CA ALA A 62 -3.21 -8.72 -11.99
C ALA A 62 -1.85 -8.75 -11.26
N ILE A 63 -1.88 -9.14 -9.99
CA ILE A 63 -0.70 -9.40 -9.16
C ILE A 63 -0.81 -10.78 -8.50
N PHE A 64 0.27 -11.52 -8.47
CA PHE A 64 0.40 -12.71 -7.61
C PHE A 64 1.11 -12.32 -6.32
N VAL A 65 0.52 -12.59 -5.17
CA VAL A 65 1.08 -12.26 -3.86
C VAL A 65 0.43 -13.15 -2.79
N ARG A 66 1.17 -13.51 -1.74
CA ARG A 66 0.66 -14.40 -0.67
C ARG A 66 0.08 -15.72 -1.20
N ASN A 67 0.69 -16.28 -2.24
CA ASN A 67 0.29 -17.52 -2.92
C ASN A 67 -1.05 -17.48 -3.68
N ALA A 68 -1.60 -16.30 -3.96
CA ALA A 68 -2.84 -16.16 -4.73
C ALA A 68 -2.77 -14.94 -5.68
N ALA A 69 -3.64 -14.92 -6.68
CA ALA A 69 -3.76 -13.81 -7.62
C ALA A 69 -4.89 -12.85 -7.19
N ILE A 70 -4.62 -11.55 -7.28
CA ILE A 70 -5.60 -10.47 -7.21
C ILE A 70 -5.69 -9.85 -8.58
N VAL A 71 -6.90 -9.61 -9.07
CA VAL A 71 -7.13 -8.88 -10.31
C VAL A 71 -7.93 -7.62 -9.99
N ILE A 72 -7.52 -6.47 -10.51
CA ILE A 72 -8.34 -5.24 -10.47
C ILE A 72 -9.67 -5.54 -11.17
N GLY A 73 -10.78 -5.23 -10.49
CA GLY A 73 -12.13 -5.62 -10.85
C GLY A 73 -12.68 -6.84 -10.11
N ASP A 74 -11.84 -7.61 -9.40
CA ASP A 74 -12.30 -8.69 -8.52
C ASP A 74 -13.28 -8.13 -7.48
N SER A 75 -14.30 -8.90 -7.13
CA SER A 75 -15.21 -8.51 -6.05
C SER A 75 -14.54 -8.69 -4.69
N THR A 76 -14.99 -7.92 -3.69
CA THR A 76 -14.55 -8.04 -2.30
C THR A 76 -14.82 -9.45 -1.75
N LYS A 77 -15.90 -10.09 -2.22
CA LYS A 77 -16.21 -11.48 -1.89
C LYS A 77 -15.11 -12.42 -2.40
N ASP A 78 -14.75 -12.33 -3.68
CA ASP A 78 -13.70 -13.18 -4.27
C ASP A 78 -12.35 -12.95 -3.58
N LEU A 79 -12.05 -11.68 -3.24
CA LEU A 79 -10.86 -11.34 -2.48
C LEU A 79 -10.84 -12.03 -1.11
N ILE A 80 -11.94 -11.98 -0.36
CA ILE A 80 -12.05 -12.59 0.96
C ILE A 80 -11.99 -14.13 0.87
N GLU A 81 -12.56 -14.74 -0.17
CA GLU A 81 -12.45 -16.19 -0.40
C GLU A 81 -10.99 -16.61 -0.62
N LYS A 82 -10.21 -15.81 -1.35
CA LYS A 82 -8.80 -16.09 -1.66
C LYS A 82 -7.85 -15.76 -0.51
N PHE A 83 -8.05 -14.64 0.19
CA PHE A 83 -7.08 -14.08 1.15
C PHE A 83 -7.54 -14.12 2.61
N GLY A 84 -8.79 -14.52 2.86
CA GLY A 84 -9.44 -14.39 4.16
C GLY A 84 -9.89 -12.96 4.46
N ARG A 85 -10.40 -12.73 5.67
CA ARG A 85 -10.79 -11.38 6.10
C ARG A 85 -9.54 -10.51 6.32
N PRO A 86 -9.56 -9.23 5.95
CA PRO A 86 -8.47 -8.32 6.28
C PRO A 86 -8.33 -8.19 7.79
N ALA A 87 -7.11 -7.97 8.27
CA ALA A 87 -6.86 -7.69 9.68
C ALA A 87 -7.43 -6.33 10.09
N ARG A 88 -7.50 -5.38 9.15
CA ARG A 88 -8.04 -4.03 9.36
C ARG A 88 -8.60 -3.46 8.06
N ILE A 89 -9.64 -2.65 8.17
CA ILE A 89 -10.11 -1.77 7.09
C ILE A 89 -9.68 -0.35 7.46
N ALA A 90 -8.92 0.29 6.57
CA ALA A 90 -8.42 1.64 6.74
C ALA A 90 -9.17 2.59 5.79
N VAL A 91 -9.79 3.64 6.34
CA VAL A 91 -10.40 4.68 5.53
C VAL A 91 -9.32 5.60 4.98
N THR A 92 -9.52 6.08 3.76
CA THR A 92 -8.63 7.05 3.12
C THR A 92 -9.34 8.38 2.94
N GLU A 93 -8.57 9.39 2.60
CA GLU A 93 -8.97 10.68 2.07
C GLU A 93 -9.55 10.60 0.64
N PHE A 94 -9.81 9.40 0.12
CA PHE A 94 -10.37 9.16 -1.20
C PHE A 94 -11.65 8.33 -1.12
N ASP A 95 -12.25 8.07 -2.29
CA ASP A 95 -13.48 7.31 -2.45
C ASP A 95 -13.38 5.79 -2.27
N TYR A 96 -12.23 5.30 -1.81
CA TYR A 96 -11.95 3.90 -1.55
C TYR A 96 -11.47 3.66 -0.12
N THR A 97 -11.40 2.39 0.28
CA THR A 97 -10.80 1.97 1.55
C THR A 97 -9.71 0.95 1.30
N TYR A 98 -8.73 0.86 2.21
CA TYR A 98 -7.75 -0.20 2.16
C TYR A 98 -8.16 -1.39 3.03
N TYR A 99 -8.17 -2.57 2.42
CA TYR A 99 -8.20 -3.85 3.11
C TYR A 99 -6.77 -4.25 3.43
N ILE A 100 -6.45 -4.29 4.72
CA ILE A 100 -5.08 -4.45 5.22
C ILE A 100 -4.83 -5.89 5.64
N TYR A 101 -3.81 -6.50 5.02
CA TYR A 101 -3.33 -7.83 5.35
C TYR A 101 -1.90 -7.74 5.89
N ASN A 102 -1.78 -7.60 7.22
CA ASN A 102 -0.53 -7.34 7.92
C ASN A 102 -0.19 -8.41 8.98
N ASN A 103 -0.80 -9.59 8.93
CA ASN A 103 -0.51 -10.69 9.85
C ASN A 103 0.88 -11.34 9.63
N ASP A 104 1.52 -11.07 8.49
CA ASP A 104 2.92 -11.37 8.23
C ASP A 104 3.55 -10.16 7.53
N TYR A 105 4.43 -9.44 8.23
CA TYR A 105 5.09 -8.25 7.72
C TYR A 105 6.11 -8.50 6.59
N LYS A 106 6.49 -9.76 6.33
CA LYS A 106 7.22 -10.13 5.10
C LYS A 106 6.28 -10.29 3.89
N LYS A 107 4.97 -10.27 4.14
CA LYS A 107 3.90 -10.43 3.15
C LYS A 107 2.81 -9.35 3.28
N LEU A 108 3.24 -8.12 3.62
CA LEU A 108 2.34 -7.00 3.77
C LEU A 108 1.64 -6.68 2.44
N LEU A 109 0.33 -6.50 2.50
CA LEU A 109 -0.52 -6.22 1.34
C LEU A 109 -1.64 -5.27 1.77
N PHE A 110 -1.82 -4.20 1.00
CA PHE A 110 -3.00 -3.34 1.05
C PHE A 110 -3.76 -3.47 -0.26
N VAL A 111 -5.06 -3.69 -0.19
CA VAL A 111 -5.94 -3.77 -1.37
C VAL A 111 -6.93 -2.63 -1.32
N ALA A 112 -6.95 -1.78 -2.35
CA ALA A 112 -7.88 -0.67 -2.44
C ALA A 112 -9.24 -1.16 -2.97
N ILE A 113 -10.29 -0.89 -2.20
CA ILE A 113 -11.67 -1.32 -2.46
C ILE A 113 -12.57 -0.10 -2.63
N ARG A 114 -13.29 -0.04 -3.76
CA ARG A 114 -14.35 0.93 -4.03
C ARG A 114 -15.57 0.18 -4.55
N GLU A 115 -16.75 0.49 -4.01
CA GLU A 115 -18.03 -0.13 -4.43
C GLU A 115 -17.96 -1.66 -4.54
N ASP A 116 -17.41 -2.30 -3.50
CA ASP A 116 -17.18 -3.75 -3.41
C ASP A 116 -16.24 -4.35 -4.48
N GLN A 117 -15.49 -3.52 -5.20
CA GLN A 117 -14.51 -3.97 -6.21
C GLN A 117 -13.09 -3.56 -5.87
N VAL A 118 -12.13 -4.42 -6.22
CA VAL A 118 -10.71 -4.12 -6.19
C VAL A 118 -10.39 -3.08 -7.26
N ILE A 119 -9.84 -1.94 -6.86
CA ILE A 119 -9.38 -0.88 -7.79
C ILE A 119 -7.86 -0.72 -7.82
N GLY A 120 -7.15 -1.36 -6.89
CA GLY A 120 -5.70 -1.29 -6.82
C GLY A 120 -5.12 -2.05 -5.64
N PHE A 121 -3.80 -2.04 -5.55
CA PHE A 121 -3.07 -2.70 -4.48
C PHE A 121 -1.68 -2.09 -4.28
N TYR A 122 -1.23 -2.14 -3.02
CA TYR A 122 0.14 -1.91 -2.60
C TYR A 122 0.69 -3.20 -2.00
N THR A 123 1.94 -3.54 -2.32
CA THR A 123 2.66 -4.57 -1.57
C THR A 123 4.17 -4.39 -1.63
N ASP A 124 4.83 -4.70 -0.51
CA ASP A 124 6.28 -4.87 -0.41
C ASP A 124 6.63 -6.30 0.07
N SER A 125 5.73 -7.25 -0.25
CA SER A 125 5.87 -8.68 0.05
C SER A 125 7.09 -9.28 -0.64
N LEU A 126 7.77 -10.22 0.02
CA LEU A 126 8.91 -10.92 -0.59
C LEU A 126 8.48 -11.88 -1.72
N ASP A 127 7.19 -12.23 -1.81
CA ASP A 127 6.64 -13.18 -2.77
C ASP A 127 5.79 -12.56 -3.89
N PHE A 128 5.73 -11.22 -3.99
CA PHE A 128 4.92 -10.60 -5.05
C PHE A 128 5.54 -10.82 -6.45
N LYS A 129 4.65 -10.95 -7.44
CA LYS A 129 4.96 -10.94 -8.87
C LYS A 129 3.90 -10.15 -9.63
N TYR A 130 4.34 -9.13 -10.36
CA TYR A 130 3.52 -8.30 -11.24
C TYR A 130 4.23 -8.12 -12.58
N GLN A 131 3.64 -8.55 -13.69
CA GLN A 131 4.26 -8.46 -15.02
C GLN A 131 5.70 -9.02 -15.06
N GLY A 132 5.94 -10.12 -14.31
CA GLY A 132 7.27 -10.72 -14.11
C GLY A 132 8.18 -10.02 -13.09
N ILE A 133 7.93 -8.75 -12.79
CA ILE A 133 8.64 -7.96 -11.77
C ILE A 133 8.28 -8.52 -10.40
N GLY A 134 9.28 -8.81 -9.58
CA GLY A 134 9.08 -9.21 -8.20
C GLY A 134 10.06 -8.52 -7.28
N TYR A 135 9.97 -8.83 -6.00
CA TYR A 135 10.98 -8.41 -5.04
C TYR A 135 12.39 -8.79 -5.51
N GLY A 136 13.33 -7.86 -5.41
CA GLY A 136 14.73 -8.08 -5.80
C GLY A 136 15.03 -7.95 -7.29
N ALA A 137 14.07 -7.55 -8.13
CA ALA A 137 14.33 -7.31 -9.56
C ALA A 137 15.28 -6.12 -9.77
N THR A 138 16.19 -6.22 -10.74
CA THR A 138 17.12 -5.14 -11.10
C THR A 138 16.48 -4.15 -12.06
N LEU A 139 17.02 -2.93 -12.13
CA LEU A 139 16.61 -1.93 -13.14
C LEU A 139 16.67 -2.48 -14.57
N GLU A 140 17.69 -3.27 -14.89
CA GLU A 140 17.84 -3.91 -16.20
C GLU A 140 16.70 -4.89 -16.48
N GLN A 141 16.35 -5.75 -15.52
CA GLN A 141 15.22 -6.68 -15.66
C GLN A 141 13.89 -5.94 -15.84
N ILE A 142 13.68 -4.85 -15.10
CA ILE A 142 12.47 -4.02 -15.22
C ILE A 142 12.40 -3.41 -16.63
N ASN A 143 13.49 -2.83 -17.11
CA ASN A 143 13.58 -2.24 -18.45
C ASN A 143 13.31 -3.28 -19.55
N GLN A 144 13.84 -4.49 -19.41
CA GLN A 144 13.58 -5.60 -20.34
C GLN A 144 12.10 -6.04 -20.32
N LEU A 145 11.53 -6.27 -19.13
CA LEU A 145 10.15 -6.73 -18.96
C LEU A 145 9.14 -5.69 -19.48
N LEU A 146 9.37 -4.41 -19.18
CA LEU A 146 8.45 -3.34 -19.56
C LEU A 146 8.75 -2.71 -20.92
N LYS A 147 9.83 -3.14 -21.58
CA LYS A 147 10.36 -2.59 -22.83
C LYS A 147 10.59 -1.08 -22.72
N GLU A 148 11.30 -0.69 -21.66
CA GLU A 148 11.55 0.70 -21.26
C GLU A 148 13.04 1.00 -21.08
N SER A 149 13.36 2.27 -20.85
CA SER A 149 14.72 2.75 -20.55
C SER A 149 14.74 3.70 -19.37
N PHE A 150 14.22 3.23 -18.23
CA PHE A 150 14.29 3.97 -16.97
C PHE A 150 15.74 4.16 -16.50
N SER A 151 15.99 5.31 -15.90
CA SER A 151 17.14 5.55 -15.02
C SER A 151 16.81 5.15 -13.60
N LEU A 152 17.82 4.78 -12.81
CA LEU A 152 17.63 4.44 -11.40
C LEU A 152 17.05 5.64 -10.63
N SER A 153 15.95 5.40 -9.93
CA SER A 153 15.21 6.35 -9.09
C SER A 153 14.51 5.58 -7.99
N ASP A 154 14.19 6.23 -6.87
CA ASP A 154 13.46 5.63 -5.73
C ASP A 154 12.11 5.05 -6.17
N VAL A 155 11.49 5.69 -7.15
CA VAL A 155 10.22 5.27 -7.74
C VAL A 155 10.33 5.35 -9.26
N LEU A 156 10.00 4.25 -9.93
CA LEU A 156 9.79 4.20 -11.38
C LEU A 156 8.29 4.18 -11.64
N THR A 157 7.80 5.06 -12.51
CA THR A 157 6.36 5.18 -12.79
C THR A 157 6.05 4.90 -14.26
N LYS A 158 4.94 4.21 -14.52
CA LYS A 158 4.41 3.98 -15.86
C LYS A 158 2.92 3.70 -15.83
N THR A 159 2.21 4.07 -16.88
CA THR A 159 0.84 3.59 -17.10
C THR A 159 0.88 2.31 -17.94
N LEU A 160 0.28 1.24 -17.43
CA LEU A 160 0.12 -0.04 -18.14
C LEU A 160 -1.36 -0.36 -18.26
N SER A 161 -1.90 -0.41 -19.48
CA SER A 161 -3.31 -0.74 -19.76
C SER A 161 -4.32 0.09 -18.94
N GLY A 162 -4.04 1.38 -18.70
CA GLY A 162 -4.90 2.28 -17.91
C GLY A 162 -4.72 2.18 -16.39
N TYR A 163 -3.69 1.48 -15.92
CA TYR A 163 -3.31 1.44 -14.51
C TYR A 163 -2.02 2.23 -14.28
N HIS A 164 -2.03 3.11 -13.28
CA HIS A 164 -0.83 3.75 -12.76
C HIS A 164 -0.01 2.74 -11.96
N VAL A 165 1.21 2.48 -12.39
CA VAL A 165 2.15 1.55 -11.76
C VAL A 165 3.33 2.33 -11.22
N SER A 166 3.60 2.19 -9.92
CA SER A 166 4.78 2.70 -9.24
C SER A 166 5.61 1.54 -8.69
N ILE A 167 6.83 1.38 -9.19
CA ILE A 167 7.79 0.37 -8.77
C ILE A 167 8.77 1.02 -7.80
N LEU A 168 8.85 0.50 -6.57
CA LEU A 168 9.68 1.05 -5.51
C LEU A 168 11.05 0.39 -5.53
N MET A 169 12.11 1.20 -5.59
CA MET A 169 13.49 0.73 -5.67
C MET A 169 14.26 1.11 -4.39
N ASP A 170 15.16 0.24 -3.96
CA ASP A 170 16.14 0.53 -2.91
C ASP A 170 17.44 1.06 -3.51
N THR A 171 17.46 2.36 -3.83
CA THR A 171 18.60 3.08 -4.42
C THR A 171 19.77 3.30 -3.45
N LEU A 172 19.58 2.96 -2.18
CA LEU A 172 20.51 3.28 -1.11
C LEU A 172 21.38 2.08 -0.72
N ASN A 173 21.03 0.88 -1.18
CA ASN A 173 21.73 -0.33 -0.78
C ASN A 173 21.77 -1.40 -1.86
N THR A 174 20.66 -1.70 -2.55
CA THR A 174 20.61 -2.87 -3.44
C THR A 174 20.34 -2.57 -4.91
N ASP A 175 19.88 -1.37 -5.26
CA ASP A 175 19.40 -0.96 -6.58
C ASP A 175 18.32 -1.91 -7.15
N LYS A 176 17.55 -2.52 -6.24
CA LYS A 176 16.55 -3.55 -6.56
C LYS A 176 15.16 -3.14 -6.10
N THR A 177 14.17 -3.73 -6.75
CA THR A 177 12.76 -3.53 -6.38
C THR A 177 12.49 -4.05 -4.97
N VAL A 178 11.79 -3.24 -4.18
CA VAL A 178 11.34 -3.57 -2.82
C VAL A 178 9.83 -3.62 -2.67
N GLY A 179 9.08 -3.05 -3.61
CA GLY A 179 7.63 -3.06 -3.58
C GLY A 179 7.01 -2.51 -4.85
N ILE A 180 5.69 -2.57 -4.91
CA ILE A 180 4.90 -2.08 -6.03
C ILE A 180 3.58 -1.51 -5.55
N TYR A 181 3.12 -0.50 -6.26
CA TYR A 181 1.80 0.09 -6.12
C TYR A 181 1.15 0.15 -7.50
N VAL A 182 -0.06 -0.38 -7.63
CA VAL A 182 -0.84 -0.38 -8.87
C VAL A 182 -2.24 0.11 -8.56
N MET A 183 -2.72 1.09 -9.31
CA MET A 183 -4.02 1.70 -9.10
C MET A 183 -4.69 1.99 -10.44
N SER A 184 -6.00 1.74 -10.56
CA SER A 184 -6.79 2.24 -11.68
C SER A 184 -6.90 3.76 -11.63
N ASP A 185 -6.90 4.40 -12.80
CA ASP A 185 -7.15 5.84 -12.90
C ASP A 185 -8.51 6.20 -12.27
N SER A 186 -8.61 7.42 -11.72
CA SER A 186 -9.75 8.02 -11.03
C SER A 186 -10.03 7.52 -9.61
N SER A 187 -9.55 8.27 -8.61
CA SER A 187 -10.11 8.31 -7.26
C SER A 187 -10.56 9.73 -6.95
N GLU A 188 -11.71 9.88 -6.31
CA GLU A 188 -12.23 11.19 -5.91
C GLU A 188 -11.77 11.51 -4.49
N ALA A 189 -11.28 12.73 -4.28
CA ALA A 189 -10.95 13.20 -2.95
C ALA A 189 -12.21 13.27 -2.08
N ARG A 190 -12.10 12.81 -0.84
CA ARG A 190 -13.10 12.91 0.23
C ARG A 190 -12.62 13.81 1.35
N ASP A 191 -13.55 14.17 2.23
CA ASP A 191 -13.24 15.01 3.38
C ASP A 191 -12.28 14.30 4.34
N PHE A 192 -11.20 15.01 4.67
CA PHE A 192 -10.26 14.61 5.69
C PHE A 192 -10.95 14.63 7.06
N ASN A 193 -10.89 13.52 7.79
CA ASN A 193 -11.53 13.39 9.10
C ASN A 193 -10.62 12.62 10.08
N PRO A 194 -10.89 12.66 11.40
CA PRO A 194 -10.02 12.01 12.40
C PRO A 194 -9.80 10.50 12.21
N LYS A 195 -10.73 9.79 11.54
CA LYS A 195 -10.55 8.37 11.21
C LYS A 195 -9.50 8.19 10.10
N VAL A 196 -9.40 9.12 9.15
CA VAL A 196 -8.35 9.12 8.09
C VAL A 196 -6.98 9.28 8.74
N ILE A 197 -6.79 10.29 9.59
CA ILE A 197 -5.52 10.51 10.30
C ILE A 197 -5.07 9.24 11.05
N THR A 198 -5.99 8.63 11.78
CA THR A 198 -5.70 7.42 12.56
C THR A 198 -5.36 6.24 11.64
N SER A 199 -6.01 6.15 10.48
CA SER A 199 -5.72 5.13 9.46
C SER A 199 -4.32 5.34 8.86
N GLU A 200 -3.98 6.56 8.47
CA GLU A 200 -2.65 6.91 7.96
C GLU A 200 -1.54 6.57 8.96
N GLU A 201 -1.69 6.95 10.23
CA GLU A 201 -0.73 6.61 11.29
C GLU A 201 -0.50 5.10 11.42
N GLN A 202 -1.57 4.31 11.30
CA GLN A 202 -1.48 2.85 11.33
C GLN A 202 -0.85 2.28 10.06
N LEU A 203 -1.08 2.88 8.89
CA LEU A 203 -0.40 2.51 7.65
C LEU A 203 1.11 2.77 7.76
N VAL A 204 1.52 3.94 8.28
CA VAL A 204 2.93 4.25 8.58
C VAL A 204 3.55 3.21 9.51
N TYR A 205 2.84 2.83 10.56
CA TYR A 205 3.28 1.79 11.49
C TYR A 205 3.46 0.43 10.80
N ASP A 206 2.52 0.02 9.95
CA ASP A 206 2.59 -1.24 9.22
C ASP A 206 3.75 -1.28 8.22
N LEU A 207 3.94 -0.20 7.45
CA LEU A 207 5.09 -0.04 6.55
C LEU A 207 6.42 -0.05 7.32
N THR A 208 6.44 0.54 8.52
CA THR A 208 7.65 0.54 9.36
C THR A 208 8.00 -0.88 9.77
N ASN A 209 7.00 -1.66 10.16
CA ASN A 209 7.19 -3.04 10.55
C ASN A 209 7.49 -3.98 9.38
N SER A 210 6.98 -3.72 8.17
CA SER A 210 7.38 -4.48 6.97
C SER A 210 8.86 -4.28 6.67
N VAL A 211 9.35 -3.03 6.69
CA VAL A 211 10.77 -2.73 6.52
C VAL A 211 11.61 -3.45 7.58
N ARG A 212 11.22 -3.38 8.86
CA ARG A 212 11.93 -4.06 9.96
C ARG A 212 11.98 -5.57 9.75
N ALA A 213 10.85 -6.19 9.42
CA ALA A 213 10.77 -7.62 9.20
C ALA A 213 11.63 -8.09 8.02
N ARG A 214 11.73 -7.28 6.94
CA ARG A 214 12.60 -7.56 5.79
C ARG A 214 14.09 -7.62 6.18
N VAL A 215 14.52 -6.76 7.10
CA VAL A 215 15.91 -6.73 7.57
C VAL A 215 16.17 -7.61 8.79
N GLY A 216 15.21 -8.48 9.15
CA GLY A 216 15.35 -9.42 10.26
C GLY A 216 15.21 -8.81 11.66
N LEU A 217 14.69 -7.58 11.76
CA LEU A 217 14.37 -6.95 13.03
C LEU A 217 12.95 -7.30 13.47
N SER A 218 12.76 -7.47 14.78
CA SER A 218 11.43 -7.73 15.35
C SER A 218 10.51 -6.52 15.15
N PRO A 219 9.20 -6.71 14.85
CA PRO A 219 8.24 -5.61 14.76
C PRO A 219 8.20 -4.76 16.05
N LEU A 220 7.96 -3.46 15.89
CA LEU A 220 7.67 -2.55 17.00
C LEU A 220 6.25 -2.79 17.50
N SER A 221 6.01 -2.55 18.78
CA SER A 221 4.65 -2.43 19.33
C SER A 221 4.13 -1.01 19.15
N TRP A 222 2.84 -0.88 18.88
CA TRP A 222 2.19 0.43 18.85
C TRP A 222 2.20 1.09 20.23
N SER A 223 2.42 2.40 20.28
CA SER A 223 2.34 3.20 21.51
C SER A 223 1.41 4.38 21.29
N SER A 224 0.25 4.36 21.96
CA SER A 224 -0.73 5.43 21.85
C SER A 224 -0.21 6.78 22.36
N SER A 225 0.66 6.78 23.38
CA SER A 225 1.27 8.01 23.89
C SER A 225 2.28 8.60 22.89
N ALA A 226 3.09 7.76 22.24
CA ALA A 226 4.00 8.19 21.19
C ALA A 226 3.25 8.71 19.95
N GLY A 227 2.19 8.00 19.53
CA GLY A 227 1.31 8.43 18.43
C GLY A 227 0.67 9.79 18.72
N GLN A 228 0.13 9.99 19.93
CA GLN A 228 -0.46 11.27 20.33
C GLN A 228 0.58 12.41 20.36
N ALA A 229 1.79 12.15 20.85
CA ALA A 229 2.86 13.15 20.85
C ALA A 229 3.26 13.54 19.42
N ALA A 230 3.43 12.55 18.52
CA ALA A 230 3.74 12.78 17.12
C ALA A 230 2.65 13.58 16.41
N ARG A 231 1.36 13.25 16.65
CA ARG A 231 0.23 13.99 16.09
C ARG A 231 0.24 15.45 16.52
N LYS A 232 0.40 15.71 17.82
CA LYS A 232 0.50 17.09 18.35
C LYS A 232 1.67 17.86 17.76
N HIS A 233 2.79 17.20 17.50
CA HIS A 233 3.94 17.83 16.84
C HIS A 233 3.62 18.20 15.38
N SER A 234 2.96 17.31 14.64
CA SER A 234 2.48 17.59 13.28
C SER A 234 1.47 18.75 13.24
N GLU A 235 0.51 18.77 14.16
CA GLU A 235 -0.47 19.86 14.32
C GLU A 235 0.23 21.19 14.64
N ASN A 236 1.25 21.16 15.52
CA ASN A 236 2.02 22.34 15.88
C ASN A 236 2.82 22.89 14.70
N MET A 237 3.51 22.03 13.93
CA MET A 237 4.21 22.40 12.69
C MET A 237 3.28 23.06 11.68
N ALA A 238 2.10 22.48 11.47
CA ALA A 238 1.10 23.01 10.54
C ALA A 238 0.57 24.37 11.00
N ALA A 239 0.21 24.50 12.28
CA ALA A 239 -0.37 25.73 12.84
C ALA A 239 0.62 26.89 12.93
N ASN A 240 1.92 26.60 13.07
CA ASN A 240 2.97 27.61 13.24
C ASN A 240 3.88 27.77 12.03
N HIS A 241 3.51 27.17 10.89
CA HIS A 241 4.20 27.31 9.60
C HIS A 241 5.70 27.00 9.63
N PHE A 242 6.08 25.92 10.33
CA PHE A 242 7.47 25.45 10.35
C PHE A 242 7.55 23.95 10.05
N PHE A 243 8.74 23.50 9.65
CA PHE A 243 9.05 22.09 9.48
C PHE A 243 10.37 21.80 10.17
N GLY A 244 10.30 21.16 11.34
CA GLY A 244 11.46 20.99 12.20
C GLY A 244 11.22 20.02 13.35
N HIS A 245 12.30 19.64 14.03
CA HIS A 245 12.23 18.81 15.23
C HIS A 245 11.81 19.59 16.48
N ASN A 246 11.95 20.93 16.45
CA ASN A 246 11.69 21.83 17.56
C ASN A 246 10.81 22.98 17.10
#